data_AF-A0A968VY92-F1
#
_entry.id   AF-A0A968VY92-F1
#
_cell.length_a   1.000
_cell.length_b   1.000
_cell.length_c   1.000
_cell.angle_alpha   90.00
_cell.angle_beta   90.00
_cell.angle_gamma   90.00
#
_symmetry.space_group_name_H-M   'P 1'
#
loop_
_entity.id
_entity.type
_entity.pdbx_description
1 polymer ?
#
loop_
_entity_poly.entity_id
_entity_poly.type
_entity_poly.pdbx_seq_one_letter_code
_entity_poly.pdbx_strand_id
1 'polypeptide(L)'
;MGSRIKRLGTSINRKSYRHYLGRLFATAAAKILRLGVYDTQCGAKLFHVSIIDIFNGPFVTKWLFDVELLARINKQFPEVFSGKFIEYPLAAWEDVSGSKLKFSYYFKVPIELWRIHKKYK
;
A
#
# COMPACT_ATOMS: atom_id res chain seq x y z
N MET A 1 2.77 -8.29 -5.48
CA MET A 1 2.14 -6.94 -5.48
C MET A 1 2.72 -6.13 -6.63
N GLY A 2 1.90 -5.36 -7.35
CA GLY A 2 2.41 -4.45 -8.38
C GLY A 2 3.20 -3.29 -7.76
N SER A 3 4.13 -2.73 -8.51
CA SER A 3 4.87 -1.53 -8.12
C SER A 3 4.93 -0.59 -9.32
N ARG A 4 4.56 0.67 -9.12
CA ARG A 4 4.42 1.63 -10.22
C ARG A 4 5.71 2.42 -10.40
N ILE A 5 6.80 1.67 -10.62
CA ILE A 5 8.15 2.19 -10.82
C ILE A 5 8.27 2.73 -12.25
N LYS A 6 8.66 4.00 -12.39
CA LYS A 6 8.94 4.59 -13.71
C LYS A 6 10.34 4.17 -14.16
N ARG A 7 10.41 3.32 -15.18
CA ARG A 7 11.66 2.84 -15.81
C ARG A 7 11.59 2.98 -17.33
N LEU A 8 12.74 2.96 -18.01
CA LEU A 8 12.78 2.97 -19.47
C LEU A 8 11.92 1.82 -20.04
N GLY A 9 11.17 2.10 -21.11
CA GLY A 9 10.27 1.12 -21.73
C GLY A 9 8.95 0.86 -21.00
N THR A 10 8.57 1.68 -20.01
CA THR A 10 7.26 1.56 -19.32
C THR A 10 6.36 2.77 -19.55
N SER A 11 5.06 2.53 -19.63
CA SER A 11 4.03 3.56 -19.82
C SER A 11 3.32 3.84 -18.48
N ILE A 12 4.02 4.50 -17.56
CA ILE A 12 3.47 4.90 -16.26
C ILE A 12 3.08 6.39 -16.31
N ASN A 13 1.80 6.65 -16.61
CA ASN A 13 1.24 8.00 -16.68
C ASN A 13 0.55 8.37 -15.37
N ARG A 14 1.07 9.41 -14.70
CA ARG A 14 0.64 9.84 -13.36
C ARG A 14 0.67 11.35 -13.27
N LYS A 15 -0.24 11.92 -12.48
CA LYS A 15 -0.21 13.36 -12.18
C LYS A 15 0.92 13.67 -11.18
N SER A 16 1.74 14.69 -11.45
CA SER A 16 2.93 15.01 -10.66
C SER A 16 2.62 15.25 -9.16
N TYR A 17 1.53 15.94 -8.83
CA TYR A 17 1.15 16.16 -7.41
C TYR A 17 0.81 14.86 -6.68
N ARG A 18 0.19 13.88 -7.36
CA ARG A 18 -0.09 12.55 -6.78
C ARG A 18 1.19 11.78 -6.53
N HIS A 19 2.20 11.97 -7.37
CA HIS A 19 3.50 11.34 -7.20
C HIS A 19 4.18 11.79 -5.90
N TYR A 20 4.29 13.11 -5.67
CA TYR A 20 4.96 13.64 -4.48
C TYR A 20 4.20 13.33 -3.19
N LEU A 21 2.86 13.52 -3.18
CA LEU A 21 2.03 13.17 -2.02
C LEU A 21 2.06 11.68 -1.72
N GLY A 22 2.01 10.83 -2.76
CA GLY A 22 2.12 9.39 -2.63
C GLY A 22 3.48 8.96 -2.08
N ARG A 23 4.58 9.61 -2.49
CA ARG A 23 5.93 9.32 -1.98
C ARG A 23 6.09 9.72 -0.51
N LEU A 24 5.58 10.88 -0.12
CA LEU A 24 5.57 11.31 1.29
C LEU A 24 4.80 10.30 2.15
N PHE A 25 3.62 9.90 1.69
CA PHE A 25 2.81 8.89 2.35
C PHE A 25 3.53 7.53 2.44
N ALA A 26 4.05 7.02 1.31
CA ALA A 26 4.69 5.71 1.26
C ALA A 26 5.89 5.64 2.19
N THR A 27 6.67 6.73 2.26
CA THR A 27 7.80 6.86 3.18
C THR A 27 7.35 6.84 4.65
N ALA A 28 6.30 7.59 5.00
CA ALA A 28 5.77 7.59 6.36
C ALA A 28 5.23 6.22 6.77
N ALA A 29 4.46 5.57 5.90
CA ALA A 29 3.90 4.24 6.13
C ALA A 29 5.01 3.18 6.27
N ALA A 30 6.00 3.18 5.38
CA ALA A 30 7.13 2.26 5.43
C ALA A 30 7.95 2.42 6.74
N LYS A 31 8.18 3.67 7.19
CA LYS A 31 8.88 3.94 8.46
C LYS A 31 8.07 3.51 9.68
N ILE A 32 6.78 3.88 9.75
CA ILE A 32 5.92 3.58 10.90
C ILE A 32 5.69 2.08 11.05
N LEU A 33 5.53 1.37 9.94
CA LEU A 33 5.26 -0.07 9.94
C LEU A 33 6.52 -0.92 9.80
N ARG A 34 7.69 -0.29 9.61
CA ARG A 34 8.99 -0.94 9.38
C ARG A 34 8.94 -1.98 8.25
N LEU A 35 8.20 -1.65 7.18
CA LEU A 35 8.02 -2.52 6.02
C LEU A 35 9.00 -2.11 4.91
N GLY A 36 9.75 -3.06 4.38
CA GLY A 36 10.65 -2.86 3.24
C GLY A 36 9.92 -2.85 1.88
N VAL A 37 8.88 -2.02 1.74
CA VAL A 37 8.02 -1.98 0.53
C VAL A 37 8.17 -0.63 -0.17
N TYR A 38 8.40 -0.66 -1.48
CA TYR A 38 8.62 0.51 -2.34
C TYR A 38 7.33 1.28 -2.64
N ASP A 39 6.26 0.60 -3.06
CA ASP A 39 4.97 1.22 -3.40
C ASP A 39 3.83 0.66 -2.55
N THR A 40 3.78 1.05 -1.27
CA THR A 40 2.75 0.58 -0.31
C THR A 40 1.30 0.84 -0.73
N GLN A 41 1.06 1.69 -1.75
CA GLN A 41 -0.26 2.12 -2.23
C GLN A 41 -0.61 1.58 -3.63
N CYS A 42 0.11 0.57 -4.14
CA CYS A 42 -0.30 -0.04 -5.40
C CYS A 42 -1.55 -0.91 -5.21
N GLY A 43 -2.66 -0.56 -5.87
CA GLY A 43 -3.89 -1.33 -5.79
C GLY A 43 -3.88 -2.64 -6.60
N ALA A 44 -2.93 -2.81 -7.53
CA ALA A 44 -2.79 -4.05 -8.29
C ALA A 44 -2.06 -5.11 -7.44
N LYS A 45 -2.81 -6.08 -6.91
CA LYS A 45 -2.26 -7.17 -6.08
C LYS A 45 -2.88 -8.49 -6.50
N LEU A 46 -2.05 -9.52 -6.52
CA LEU A 46 -2.45 -10.92 -6.70
C LEU A 46 -2.02 -11.68 -5.45
N PHE A 47 -2.91 -12.54 -4.97
CA PHE A 47 -2.72 -13.33 -3.76
C PHE A 47 -3.01 -14.79 -4.06
N HIS A 48 -2.26 -15.69 -3.44
CA HIS A 48 -2.60 -17.10 -3.43
C HIS A 48 -3.76 -17.33 -2.46
N VAL A 49 -4.64 -18.30 -2.75
CA VAL A 49 -5.82 -18.58 -1.91
C VAL A 49 -5.46 -18.96 -0.48
N SER A 50 -4.25 -19.52 -0.25
CA SER A 50 -3.78 -19.91 1.09
C SER A 50 -3.63 -18.76 2.08
N ILE A 51 -3.65 -17.49 1.62
CA ILE A 51 -3.56 -16.31 2.51
C ILE A 51 -4.88 -15.52 2.56
N ILE A 52 -6.01 -16.11 2.17
CA ILE A 52 -7.30 -15.42 2.10
C ILE A 52 -7.78 -14.91 3.47
N ASP A 53 -7.33 -15.53 4.56
CA ASP A 53 -7.71 -15.15 5.93
C ASP A 53 -7.30 -13.73 6.33
N ILE A 54 -6.41 -13.08 5.56
CA ILE A 54 -6.09 -11.65 5.74
C ILE A 54 -7.33 -10.75 5.55
N PHE A 55 -8.36 -11.23 4.87
CA PHE A 55 -9.63 -10.51 4.69
C PHE A 55 -10.67 -10.85 5.76
N ASN A 56 -10.38 -11.80 6.66
CA ASN A 56 -11.29 -12.11 7.76
C ASN A 56 -11.30 -10.96 8.77
N GLY A 57 -12.44 -10.29 8.83
CA GLY A 57 -12.71 -9.20 9.76
C GLY A 57 -12.51 -7.80 9.17
N PRO A 58 -13.23 -6.81 9.72
CA PRO A 58 -13.30 -5.46 9.17
C PRO A 58 -11.95 -4.74 9.22
N PHE A 59 -11.70 -3.91 8.21
CA PHE A 59 -10.54 -3.02 8.17
C PHE A 59 -10.70 -1.90 9.22
N VAL A 60 -9.60 -1.55 9.89
CA VAL A 60 -9.52 -0.42 10.85
C VAL A 60 -9.66 0.91 10.13
N THR A 61 -9.12 0.96 8.91
CA THR A 61 -9.01 2.18 8.11
C THR A 61 -9.79 2.03 6.81
N LYS A 62 -10.46 3.11 6.39
CA LYS A 62 -11.24 3.11 5.15
C LYS A 62 -10.36 3.32 3.92
N TRP A 63 -9.35 4.19 4.00
CA TRP A 63 -8.52 4.55 2.85
C TRP A 63 -7.09 4.04 2.93
N LEU A 64 -6.62 3.60 4.09
CA LEU A 64 -5.29 2.99 4.26
C LEU A 64 -5.37 1.46 4.24
N PHE A 65 -6.42 0.90 3.63
CA PHE A 65 -6.65 -0.54 3.58
C PHE A 65 -5.47 -1.29 2.93
N ASP A 66 -4.80 -0.70 1.92
CA ASP A 66 -3.63 -1.29 1.27
C ASP A 66 -2.47 -1.51 2.24
N VAL A 67 -2.28 -0.54 3.14
CA VAL A 67 -1.24 -0.54 4.16
C VAL A 67 -1.60 -1.49 5.30
N GLU A 68 -2.87 -1.48 5.71
CA GLU A 68 -3.39 -2.42 6.69
C GLU A 68 -3.26 -3.87 6.20
N LEU A 69 -3.50 -4.12 4.91
CA LEU A 69 -3.36 -5.43 4.30
C LEU A 69 -1.91 -5.94 4.41
N LEU A 70 -0.91 -5.09 4.17
CA LEU A 70 0.50 -5.45 4.36
C LEU A 70 0.78 -5.79 5.82
N ALA A 71 0.24 -5.01 6.77
CA ALA A 71 0.39 -5.29 8.20
C ALA A 71 -0.26 -6.64 8.59
N ARG A 72 -1.43 -6.97 8.03
CA ARG A 72 -2.09 -8.27 8.25
C ARG A 72 -1.27 -9.43 7.71
N ILE A 73 -0.77 -9.34 6.48
CA ILE A 73 0.06 -10.38 5.87
C ILE A 73 1.32 -10.58 6.71
N ASN A 74 2.00 -9.50 7.09
CA ASN A 74 3.21 -9.59 7.93
C ASN A 74 2.93 -10.23 9.30
N LYS A 75 1.75 -10.01 9.88
CA LYS A 75 1.37 -10.56 11.18
C LYS A 75 0.91 -12.02 11.13
N GLN A 76 0.12 -12.38 10.12
CA GLN A 76 -0.51 -13.70 10.00
C GLN A 76 0.34 -14.71 9.23
N PHE A 77 1.12 -14.24 8.25
CA PHE A 77 1.92 -15.05 7.33
C PHE A 77 3.35 -14.47 7.19
N PRO A 78 4.13 -14.36 8.28
CA PRO A 78 5.45 -13.71 8.27
C PRO A 78 6.44 -14.39 7.32
N GLU A 79 6.39 -15.71 7.16
CA GLU A 79 7.21 -16.47 6.21
C GLU A 79 6.86 -16.16 4.75
N VAL A 80 5.58 -15.92 4.46
CA VAL A 80 5.16 -15.46 3.13
C VAL A 80 5.62 -14.03 2.90
N PHE A 81 5.45 -13.15 3.89
CA PHE A 81 5.80 -11.74 3.78
C PHE A 81 7.30 -11.53 3.54
N SER A 82 8.16 -12.27 4.25
CA SER A 82 9.62 -12.12 4.19
C SER A 82 10.26 -12.73 2.94
N GLY A 83 9.71 -13.80 2.38
CA GLY A 83 10.37 -14.56 1.30
C GLY A 83 9.58 -14.76 0.01
N LYS A 84 8.25 -14.60 0.03
CA LYS A 84 7.38 -14.91 -1.11
C LYS A 84 6.57 -13.72 -1.61
N PHE A 85 6.40 -12.69 -0.78
CA PHE A 85 5.64 -11.50 -1.13
C PHE A 85 6.52 -10.48 -1.86
N ILE A 86 6.49 -10.52 -3.19
CA ILE A 86 7.36 -9.68 -4.04
C ILE A 86 6.63 -8.46 -4.60
N GLU A 87 7.40 -7.41 -4.89
CA GLU A 87 6.97 -6.28 -5.73
C GLU A 87 7.34 -6.51 -7.20
N TYR A 88 6.36 -6.40 -8.10
CA TYR A 88 6.51 -6.60 -9.53
C TYR A 88 6.30 -5.27 -10.27
N PRO A 89 7.30 -4.77 -11.02
CA PRO A 89 7.20 -3.50 -11.73
C PRO A 89 6.20 -3.61 -12.89
N LEU A 90 5.15 -2.77 -12.85
CA LEU A 90 4.12 -2.77 -13.88
C LEU A 90 4.67 -2.24 -15.22
N ALA A 91 4.18 -2.81 -16.33
CA ALA A 91 4.54 -2.37 -17.68
C ALA A 91 3.81 -1.07 -18.08
N ALA A 92 2.53 -0.96 -17.70
CA ALA A 92 1.70 0.21 -17.95
C ALA A 92 0.82 0.52 -16.73
N TRP A 93 0.58 1.81 -16.52
CA TRP A 93 -0.33 2.31 -15.50
C TRP A 93 -0.83 3.68 -15.92
N GLU A 94 -2.14 3.88 -15.89
CA GLU A 94 -2.76 5.17 -16.17
C GLU A 94 -3.59 5.62 -14.97
N ASP A 95 -3.25 6.80 -14.44
CA ASP A 95 -4.03 7.40 -13.36
C ASP A 95 -5.35 7.96 -13.88
N VAL A 96 -6.46 7.31 -13.51
CA VAL A 96 -7.80 7.87 -13.74
C VAL A 96 -8.03 9.15 -12.92
N SER A 97 -8.67 10.14 -13.56
CA SER A 97 -9.05 11.40 -12.94
C SER A 97 -10.27 11.23 -12.03
N GLY A 98 -10.31 11.98 -10.92
CA GLY A 98 -11.39 11.92 -9.92
C GLY A 98 -10.94 11.29 -8.61
N SER A 99 -10.38 12.09 -7.69
CA SER A 99 -10.12 11.62 -6.33
C SER A 99 -11.39 11.76 -5.49
N LYS A 100 -11.87 10.65 -4.91
CA LYS A 100 -12.94 10.68 -3.90
C LYS A 100 -12.41 11.10 -2.50
N LEU A 101 -11.08 11.22 -2.36
CA LEU A 101 -10.40 11.63 -1.14
C LEU A 101 -10.33 13.16 -1.06
N LYS A 102 -10.92 13.71 0.01
CA LYS A 102 -10.79 15.12 0.38
C LYS A 102 -9.42 15.39 0.96
N PHE A 103 -8.87 16.57 0.71
CA PHE A 103 -7.57 16.97 1.26
C PHE A 103 -7.53 16.92 2.80
N SER A 104 -8.65 17.17 3.47
CA SER A 104 -8.76 17.07 4.93
C SER A 104 -8.47 15.67 5.49
N TYR A 105 -8.55 14.62 4.67
CA TYR A 105 -8.20 13.27 5.09
C TYR A 105 -6.70 13.09 5.32
N TYR A 106 -5.84 13.86 4.65
CA TYR A 106 -4.39 13.78 4.84
C TYR A 106 -3.97 14.05 6.30
N PHE A 107 -4.72 14.87 7.04
CA PHE A 107 -4.47 15.10 8.46
C PHE A 107 -4.83 13.91 9.36
N LYS A 108 -5.71 13.01 8.90
CA LYS A 108 -6.09 11.79 9.64
C LYS A 108 -5.11 10.64 9.41
N VAL A 109 -4.30 10.70 8.36
CA VAL A 109 -3.36 9.65 7.97
C VAL A 109 -2.43 9.21 9.12
N PRO A 110 -1.75 10.11 9.86
CA PRO A 110 -0.85 9.69 10.93
C PRO A 110 -1.56 8.90 12.03
N ILE A 111 -2.77 9.33 12.42
CA ILE A 111 -3.59 8.65 13.43
C ILE A 111 -4.01 7.28 12.92
N GLU A 112 -4.42 7.17 11.66
CA GLU A 112 -4.81 5.89 11.05
C GLU A 112 -3.62 4.92 10.92
N LEU A 113 -2.44 5.41 10.52
CA LEU A 113 -1.21 4.60 10.52
C LEU A 113 -0.84 4.11 11.92
N TRP A 114 -0.99 4.97 12.94
CA TRP A 114 -0.78 4.56 14.33
C TRP A 114 -1.79 3.51 14.81
N ARG A 115 -3.07 3.64 14.43
CA ARG A 115 -4.10 2.63 14.73
C ARG A 115 -3.79 1.28 14.08
N ILE A 116 -3.33 1.28 12.83
CA ILE A 116 -2.86 0.06 12.14
C ILE A 116 -1.68 -0.53 12.92
N HIS A 117 -0.65 0.28 13.20
CA HIS A 117 0.54 -0.18 13.93
C HIS A 117 0.16 -0.79 15.28
N LYS A 118 -0.69 -0.13 16.08
CA LYS A 118 -1.10 -0.63 17.40
C LYS A 118 -1.88 -1.95 17.32
N LYS A 119 -2.69 -2.16 16.28
CA LYS A 119 -3.51 -3.39 16.14
C LYS A 119 -2.69 -4.59 15.66
N TYR A 120 -1.69 -4.36 14.82
CA TYR A 120 -0.97 -5.43 14.10
C TYR A 120 0.51 -5.58 14.46
N LYS A 121 1.03 -4.80 15.42
CA LYS A 121 2.31 -5.07 16.08
C LYS A 121 2.18 -6.32 16.95
#